data_AF-A0A542CU96-F1
#
_entry.id   AF-A0A542CU96-F1
#
_cell.length_a   1.000
_cell.length_b   1.000
_cell.length_c   1.000
_cell.angle_alpha   90.00
_cell.angle_beta   90.00
_cell.angle_gamma   90.00
#
_symmetry.space_group_name_H-M   'P 1'
#
loop_
_entity.id
_entity.type
_entity.pdbx_description
1 polymer ?
#
loop_
_entity_poly.entity_id
_entity_poly.type
_entity_poly.pdbx_seq_one_letter_code
_entity_poly.pdbx_strand_id
1 'polypeptide(L)'
;MEQDDRLSVRTIAGAATVSAPREAAQTALVDSHENVKEFLRTRHYPGKDDNDWIAVQCILNTGGPATRAAANEALDGSIEDVRRFLDVGQYQAAEDDDRIAVQRLVETGGPEMKAAANAALSGPWSYLKQFLAVGQYRAATRDAKAALHNTQIDGYLADAARSAAIAREYAAPATESAALARGAADEANSWATQARESAAQARQHANQAKTYAEQAADAASAAAVSAHGARDAATRAWGAAYAAQRSAVQAGYSATQAAASAAEARAKPGLLPGLRRSRSKRATPVVVPGIGTAGTQEMDLVLLGPSVDCSDFYAVLRAKVRSQLTARIARRAGFPPRPAFPARK
;
A
#
# COMPACT_ATOMS: atom_id res chain seq x y z
N MET A 1 97.37 -3.82 19.73
CA MET A 1 96.83 -4.65 20.82
C MET A 1 96.91 -3.90 22.15
N GLU A 2 98.08 -3.62 22.72
CA GLU A 2 98.15 -2.95 24.04
C GLU A 2 97.42 -1.61 24.16
N GLN A 3 97.57 -0.71 23.17
CA GLN A 3 96.87 0.58 23.19
C GLN A 3 95.34 0.43 23.12
N ASP A 4 94.85 -0.63 22.48
CA ASP A 4 93.43 -0.94 22.32
C ASP A 4 92.84 -1.52 23.61
N ASP A 5 93.58 -2.41 24.28
CA ASP A 5 93.21 -2.94 25.60
C ASP A 5 93.15 -1.82 26.64
N ARG A 6 94.14 -0.91 26.63
CA ARG A 6 94.15 0.27 27.51
C ARG A 6 93.01 1.24 27.19
N LEU A 7 92.64 1.41 25.91
CA LEU A 7 91.46 2.18 25.52
C LEU A 7 90.18 1.54 26.07
N SER A 8 90.06 0.21 25.95
CA SER A 8 88.92 -0.56 26.48
C SER A 8 88.77 -0.37 27.98
N VAL A 9 89.85 -0.48 28.77
CA VAL A 9 89.82 -0.23 30.22
C VAL A 9 89.43 1.21 30.56
N ARG A 10 89.89 2.21 29.79
CA ARG A 10 89.44 3.62 29.98
C ARG A 10 87.95 3.79 29.74
N THR A 11 87.40 3.14 28.71
CA THR A 11 85.96 3.17 28.43
C THR A 11 85.16 2.55 29.58
N ILE A 12 85.63 1.43 30.13
CA ILE A 12 85.01 0.76 31.29
C ILE A 12 85.06 1.66 32.53
N ALA A 13 86.20 2.31 32.79
CA ALA A 13 86.36 3.24 33.90
C ALA A 13 85.42 4.46 33.77
N GLY A 14 85.24 4.97 32.55
CA GLY A 14 84.34 6.08 32.24
C GLY A 14 82.86 5.71 32.37
N ALA A 15 82.50 4.47 32.04
CA ALA A 15 81.13 3.96 32.13
C ALA A 15 80.71 3.52 33.54
N ALA A 16 81.67 3.26 34.43
CA ALA A 16 81.39 2.86 35.80
C ALA A 16 80.62 3.95 36.57
N THR A 17 79.48 3.60 37.17
CA THR A 17 78.67 4.50 38.00
C THR A 17 79.07 4.48 39.47
N VAL A 18 79.82 3.46 39.90
CA VAL A 18 80.37 3.27 41.25
C VAL A 18 81.88 3.54 41.24
N SER A 19 82.44 4.10 42.32
CA SER A 19 83.86 4.48 42.39
C SER A 19 84.81 3.27 42.38
N ALA A 20 84.49 2.19 43.09
CA ALA A 20 85.35 1.01 43.23
C ALA A 20 85.80 0.36 41.90
N PRO A 21 84.90 0.04 40.92
CA PRO A 21 85.33 -0.48 39.63
C PRO A 21 86.13 0.52 38.79
N ARG A 22 85.88 1.82 38.95
CA ARG A 22 86.64 2.89 38.27
C ARG A 22 88.07 2.96 38.79
N GLU A 23 88.25 2.93 40.11
CA GLU A 23 89.56 2.97 40.77
C GLU A 23 90.38 1.71 40.46
N ALA A 24 89.75 0.53 40.43
CA ALA A 24 90.40 -0.71 40.00
C ALA A 24 90.86 -0.66 38.54
N ALA A 25 90.02 -0.13 37.64
CA ALA A 25 90.38 0.08 36.24
C ALA A 25 91.55 1.09 36.07
N GLN A 26 91.56 2.17 36.85
CA GLN A 26 92.64 3.17 36.84
C GLN A 26 93.94 2.57 37.38
N THR A 27 93.87 1.76 38.42
CA THR A 27 95.04 1.06 39.00
C THR A 27 95.63 0.09 37.97
N ALA A 28 94.79 -0.71 37.29
CA ALA A 28 95.22 -1.60 36.22
C ALA A 28 95.87 -0.86 35.03
N LEU A 29 95.47 0.39 34.76
CA LEU A 29 96.05 1.22 33.70
C LEU A 29 97.41 1.81 34.03
N VAL A 30 97.74 2.06 35.31
CA VAL A 30 99.01 2.67 35.71
C VAL A 30 100.14 1.64 35.73
N ASP A 31 99.80 0.37 35.91
CA ASP A 31 100.73 -0.73 36.09
C ASP A 31 101.09 -1.40 34.75
N SER A 32 101.38 -2.71 34.77
CA SER A 32 101.76 -3.49 33.60
C SER A 32 100.63 -3.77 32.59
N HIS A 33 101.01 -4.07 31.34
CA HIS A 33 100.05 -4.53 30.32
C HIS A 33 99.36 -5.85 30.70
N GLU A 34 100.03 -6.73 31.43
CA GLU A 34 99.43 -7.98 31.92
C GLU A 34 98.31 -7.70 32.94
N ASN A 35 98.43 -6.67 33.76
CA ASN A 35 97.34 -6.25 34.67
C ASN A 35 96.15 -5.64 33.92
N VAL A 36 96.40 -4.95 32.80
CA VAL A 36 95.33 -4.50 31.89
C VAL A 36 94.57 -5.70 31.33
N LYS A 37 95.27 -6.73 30.85
CA LYS A 37 94.64 -7.97 30.34
C LYS A 37 93.88 -8.70 31.44
N GLU A 38 94.47 -8.84 32.62
CA GLU A 38 93.84 -9.55 33.73
C GLU A 38 92.60 -8.82 34.25
N PHE A 39 92.61 -7.49 34.31
CA PHE A 39 91.42 -6.69 34.61
C PHE A 39 90.34 -6.83 33.52
N LEU A 40 90.72 -6.81 32.25
CA LEU A 40 89.77 -7.03 31.15
C LEU A 40 89.13 -8.41 31.21
N ARG A 41 89.90 -9.43 31.59
CA ARG A 41 89.46 -10.83 31.72
C ARG A 41 88.55 -11.05 32.92
N THR A 42 88.93 -10.56 34.09
CA THR A 42 88.26 -10.88 35.37
C THR A 42 87.26 -9.83 35.81
N ARG A 43 87.46 -8.58 35.37
CA ARG A 43 86.72 -7.40 35.85
C ARG A 43 86.71 -7.29 37.38
N HIS A 44 87.74 -7.82 38.04
CA HIS A 44 87.78 -7.89 39.49
C HIS A 44 88.03 -6.51 40.11
N TYR A 45 87.35 -6.23 41.22
CA TYR A 45 87.57 -5.07 42.07
C TYR A 45 87.11 -5.39 43.51
N PRO A 46 87.66 -4.71 44.54
CA PRO A 46 87.25 -4.92 45.93
C PRO A 46 85.74 -4.63 46.12
N GLY A 47 85.01 -5.57 46.72
CA GLY A 47 83.55 -5.45 46.94
C GLY A 47 82.68 -5.73 45.72
N LYS A 48 83.25 -6.31 44.63
CA LYS A 48 82.46 -6.72 43.46
C LYS A 48 81.34 -7.69 43.81
N ASP A 49 81.62 -8.62 44.70
CA ASP A 49 80.66 -9.67 45.05
C ASP A 49 79.43 -9.04 45.70
N ASP A 50 79.62 -8.19 46.71
CA ASP A 50 78.54 -7.45 47.37
C ASP A 50 77.71 -6.63 46.38
N ASN A 51 78.36 -5.99 45.38
CA ASN A 51 77.64 -5.25 44.35
C ASN A 51 76.83 -6.17 43.41
N ASP A 52 77.37 -7.33 43.03
CA ASP A 52 76.66 -8.31 42.22
C ASP A 52 75.44 -8.84 43.01
N TRP A 53 75.58 -9.12 44.32
CA TRP A 53 74.49 -9.48 45.22
C TRP A 53 73.39 -8.41 45.29
N ILE A 54 73.78 -7.15 45.50
CA ILE A 54 72.84 -6.01 45.53
C ILE A 54 72.11 -5.89 44.19
N ALA A 55 72.82 -6.06 43.06
CA ALA A 55 72.21 -6.00 41.74
C ALA A 55 71.13 -7.08 41.55
N VAL A 56 71.40 -8.32 41.97
CA VAL A 56 70.38 -9.40 41.95
C VAL A 56 69.23 -9.09 42.90
N GLN A 57 69.49 -8.55 44.09
CA GLN A 57 68.43 -8.15 45.02
C GLN A 57 67.52 -7.05 44.44
N CYS A 58 68.07 -6.10 43.67
CA CYS A 58 67.28 -5.09 42.97
C CYS A 58 66.39 -5.71 41.88
N ILE A 59 66.91 -6.69 41.13
CA ILE A 59 66.14 -7.43 40.13
C ILE A 59 65.05 -8.26 40.81
N LEU A 60 65.34 -8.94 41.92
CA LEU A 60 64.36 -9.69 42.71
C LEU A 60 63.17 -8.80 43.11
N ASN A 61 63.43 -7.59 43.59
CA ASN A 61 62.38 -6.70 44.09
C ASN A 61 61.45 -6.18 42.97
N THR A 62 61.92 -6.13 41.72
CA THR A 62 61.20 -5.53 40.59
C THR A 62 60.74 -6.53 39.53
N GLY A 63 61.35 -7.71 39.47
CA GLY A 63 61.08 -8.76 38.50
C GLY A 63 59.72 -9.42 38.68
N GLY A 64 59.29 -10.15 37.65
CA GLY A 64 58.10 -11.00 37.69
C GLY A 64 58.34 -12.30 38.46
N PRO A 65 57.31 -13.16 38.60
CA PRO A 65 57.40 -14.40 39.37
C PRO A 65 58.56 -15.33 38.97
N ALA A 66 58.79 -15.56 37.68
CA ALA A 66 59.88 -16.42 37.20
C ALA A 66 61.24 -15.75 37.44
N THR A 67 61.35 -14.44 37.16
CA THR A 67 62.55 -13.65 37.44
C THR A 67 62.91 -13.68 38.92
N ARG A 68 61.91 -13.60 39.81
CA ARG A 68 62.10 -13.69 41.26
C ARG A 68 62.59 -15.05 41.70
N ALA A 69 61.99 -16.12 41.17
CA ALA A 69 62.41 -17.48 41.48
C ALA A 69 63.87 -17.72 41.07
N ALA A 70 64.24 -17.33 39.85
CA ALA A 70 65.61 -17.47 39.34
C ALA A 70 66.62 -16.59 40.10
N ALA A 71 66.23 -15.39 40.52
CA ALA A 71 67.08 -14.53 41.34
C ALA A 71 67.31 -15.16 42.73
N ASN A 72 66.28 -15.69 43.40
CA ASN A 72 66.45 -16.39 44.68
C ASN A 72 67.36 -17.61 44.56
N GLU A 73 67.20 -18.42 43.51
CA GLU A 73 68.07 -19.57 43.26
C GLU A 73 69.54 -19.15 43.09
N ALA A 74 69.79 -18.05 42.37
CA ALA A 74 71.13 -17.50 42.23
C ALA A 74 71.67 -16.97 43.57
N LEU A 75 70.81 -16.37 44.40
CA LEU A 75 71.18 -15.86 45.73
C LEU A 75 71.44 -16.98 46.75
N ASP A 76 70.84 -18.15 46.59
CA ASP A 76 71.08 -19.32 47.45
C ASP A 76 72.36 -20.09 47.04
N GLY A 77 72.96 -19.73 45.91
CA GLY A 77 74.13 -20.38 45.31
C GLY A 77 75.47 -19.70 45.61
N SER A 78 76.43 -19.98 44.73
CA SER A 78 77.77 -19.36 44.72
C SER A 78 77.77 -17.99 44.04
N ILE A 79 78.85 -17.21 44.23
CA ILE A 79 79.01 -15.94 43.51
C ILE A 79 79.06 -16.15 41.98
N GLU A 80 79.53 -17.30 41.51
CA GLU A 80 79.48 -17.69 40.11
C GLU A 80 78.03 -17.86 39.62
N ASP A 81 77.11 -18.30 40.47
CA ASP A 81 75.68 -18.43 40.14
C ASP A 81 75.01 -17.06 40.04
N VAL A 82 75.29 -16.15 40.98
CA VAL A 82 74.87 -14.74 40.94
C VAL A 82 75.31 -14.07 39.64
N ARG A 83 76.58 -14.23 39.27
CA ARG A 83 77.12 -13.63 38.04
C ARG A 83 76.51 -14.25 36.78
N ARG A 84 76.27 -15.57 36.76
CA ARG A 84 75.60 -16.25 35.64
C ARG A 84 74.16 -15.77 35.47
N PHE A 85 73.45 -15.53 36.57
CA PHE A 85 72.13 -14.94 36.54
C PHE A 85 72.15 -13.52 35.99
N LEU A 86 73.08 -12.67 36.45
CA LEU A 86 73.24 -11.32 35.92
C LEU A 86 73.62 -11.29 34.44
N ASP A 87 74.39 -12.26 33.95
CA ASP A 87 74.81 -12.30 32.55
C ASP A 87 73.69 -12.78 31.62
N VAL A 88 73.01 -13.88 31.97
CA VAL A 88 72.03 -14.53 31.08
C VAL A 88 70.71 -14.86 31.78
N GLY A 89 70.75 -15.37 33.02
CA GLY A 89 69.57 -15.93 33.70
C GLY A 89 68.43 -14.94 33.89
N GLN A 90 68.73 -13.68 34.19
CA GLN A 90 67.71 -12.63 34.38
C GLN A 90 66.89 -12.38 33.10
N TYR A 91 67.51 -12.52 31.92
CA TYR A 91 66.85 -12.26 30.64
C TYR A 91 65.95 -13.42 30.22
N GLN A 92 66.39 -14.66 30.47
CA GLN A 92 65.59 -15.87 30.22
C GLN A 92 64.34 -15.89 31.11
N ALA A 93 64.52 -15.64 32.42
CA ALA A 93 63.40 -15.63 33.35
C ALA A 93 62.41 -14.48 33.09
N ALA A 94 62.90 -13.32 32.66
CA ALA A 94 62.05 -12.20 32.24
C ALA A 94 61.29 -12.49 30.93
N GLU A 95 61.88 -13.24 29.99
CA GLU A 95 61.17 -13.71 28.80
C GLU A 95 60.04 -14.67 29.17
N ASP A 96 60.26 -15.60 30.10
CA ASP A 96 59.21 -16.51 30.57
C ASP A 96 58.06 -15.75 31.24
N ASP A 97 58.37 -14.76 32.08
CA ASP A 97 57.36 -13.88 32.68
C ASP A 97 56.51 -13.17 31.60
N ASP A 98 57.16 -12.59 30.58
CA ASP A 98 56.47 -11.93 29.47
C ASP A 98 55.63 -12.91 28.64
N ARG A 99 56.14 -14.13 28.37
CA ARG A 99 55.40 -15.18 27.65
C ARG A 99 54.14 -15.59 28.40
N ILE A 100 54.24 -15.79 29.71
CA ILE A 100 53.08 -16.13 30.57
C ILE A 100 52.08 -14.97 30.58
N ALA A 101 52.54 -13.72 30.68
CA ALA A 101 51.67 -12.55 30.64
C ALA A 101 50.87 -12.48 29.33
N VAL A 102 51.52 -12.72 28.19
CA VAL A 102 50.86 -12.74 26.88
C VAL A 102 49.90 -13.93 26.74
N GLN A 103 50.27 -15.12 27.22
CA GLN A 103 49.38 -16.30 27.20
C GLN A 103 48.07 -16.05 27.96
N ARG A 104 48.11 -15.40 29.12
CA ARG A 104 46.89 -15.02 29.86
C ARG A 104 45.97 -14.09 29.05
N LEU A 105 46.54 -13.22 28.23
CA LEU A 105 45.78 -12.34 27.34
C LEU A 105 45.15 -13.11 26.16
N VAL A 106 45.74 -14.25 25.73
CA VAL A 106 45.10 -15.16 24.75
C VAL A 106 43.86 -15.83 25.36
N GLU A 107 43.91 -16.20 26.64
CA GLU A 107 42.79 -16.88 27.30
C GLU A 107 41.60 -15.93 27.52
N THR A 108 41.89 -14.73 28.01
CA THR A 108 40.87 -13.76 28.46
C THR A 108 40.47 -12.73 27.40
N GLY A 109 41.28 -12.54 26.37
CA GLY A 109 41.07 -11.51 25.35
C GLY A 109 39.97 -11.81 24.33
N GLY A 110 39.52 -10.76 23.63
CA GLY A 110 38.65 -10.88 22.45
C GLY A 110 39.40 -11.38 21.22
N PRO A 111 38.71 -11.62 20.09
CA PRO A 111 39.31 -12.19 18.87
C PRO A 111 40.59 -11.49 18.40
N GLU A 112 40.61 -10.16 18.40
CA GLU A 112 41.77 -9.37 17.97
C GLU A 112 42.91 -9.46 18.99
N MET A 113 42.60 -9.45 20.28
CA MET A 113 43.58 -9.69 21.34
C MET A 113 44.24 -11.06 21.17
N LYS A 114 43.45 -12.12 20.93
CA LYS A 114 43.98 -13.48 20.72
C LYS A 114 44.88 -13.57 19.51
N ALA A 115 44.46 -12.99 18.38
CA ALA A 115 45.26 -12.98 17.17
C ALA A 115 46.60 -12.25 17.36
N ALA A 116 46.57 -11.05 17.94
CA ALA A 116 47.77 -10.25 18.17
C ALA A 116 48.71 -10.87 19.21
N ALA A 117 48.18 -11.43 20.29
CA ALA A 117 48.95 -12.13 21.31
C ALA A 117 49.63 -13.40 20.76
N ASN A 118 48.92 -14.20 19.97
CA ASN A 118 49.50 -15.38 19.31
C ASN A 118 50.61 -15.02 18.30
N ALA A 119 50.43 -13.92 17.56
CA ALA A 119 51.48 -13.39 16.68
C ALA A 119 52.74 -12.97 17.47
N ALA A 120 52.57 -12.34 18.64
CA ALA A 120 53.68 -11.98 19.51
C ALA A 120 54.39 -13.22 20.09
N LEU A 121 53.65 -14.25 20.53
CA LEU A 121 54.18 -15.51 21.05
C LEU A 121 55.00 -16.30 20.01
N SER A 122 54.66 -16.16 18.73
CA SER A 122 55.36 -16.82 17.62
C SER A 122 56.66 -16.12 17.23
N GLY A 123 56.96 -14.96 17.84
CA GLY A 123 58.12 -14.14 17.53
C GLY A 123 59.22 -14.16 18.61
N PRO A 124 60.28 -13.36 18.41
CA PRO A 124 61.34 -13.16 19.41
C PRO A 124 60.83 -12.37 20.63
N TRP A 125 61.56 -12.41 21.75
CA TRP A 125 61.21 -11.71 22.99
C TRP A 125 60.85 -10.22 22.81
N SER A 126 61.49 -9.52 21.87
CA SER A 126 61.19 -8.13 21.55
C SER A 126 59.73 -7.91 21.12
N TYR A 127 59.09 -8.89 20.49
CA TYR A 127 57.69 -8.81 20.07
C TYR A 127 56.74 -8.91 21.27
N LEU A 128 57.08 -9.74 22.26
CA LEU A 128 56.33 -9.84 23.51
C LEU A 128 56.34 -8.51 24.25
N LYS A 129 57.52 -7.89 24.41
CA LYS A 129 57.65 -6.56 25.03
C LYS A 129 56.86 -5.49 24.29
N GLN A 130 56.96 -5.46 22.96
CA GLN A 130 56.22 -4.48 22.16
C GLN A 130 54.71 -4.70 22.26
N PHE A 131 54.27 -5.96 22.29
CA PHE A 131 52.87 -6.30 22.45
C PHE A 131 52.34 -5.90 23.84
N LEU A 132 53.04 -6.25 24.91
CA LEU A 132 52.68 -5.84 26.28
C LEU A 132 52.71 -4.32 26.45
N ALA A 133 53.66 -3.62 25.84
CA ALA A 133 53.74 -2.17 25.94
C ALA A 133 52.61 -1.44 25.19
N VAL A 134 52.26 -1.89 23.98
CA VAL A 134 51.34 -1.14 23.10
C VAL A 134 50.34 -2.04 22.36
N GLY A 135 50.78 -3.22 21.92
CA GLY A 135 49.97 -4.13 21.09
C GLY A 135 48.64 -4.53 21.75
N GLN A 136 48.66 -4.85 23.04
CA GLN A 136 47.45 -5.27 23.79
C GLN A 136 46.36 -4.18 23.79
N TYR A 137 46.73 -2.91 23.98
CA TYR A 137 45.76 -1.81 24.00
C TYR A 137 45.17 -1.54 22.62
N ARG A 138 45.98 -1.68 21.57
CA ARG A 138 45.51 -1.59 20.19
C ARG A 138 44.54 -2.71 19.86
N ALA A 139 44.85 -3.94 20.27
CA ALA A 139 43.99 -5.09 20.06
C ALA A 139 42.66 -4.97 20.83
N ALA A 140 42.72 -4.60 22.12
CA ALA A 140 41.52 -4.32 22.92
C ALA A 140 40.64 -3.22 22.31
N THR A 141 41.25 -2.17 21.76
CA THR A 141 40.50 -1.11 21.06
C THR A 141 39.78 -1.64 19.83
N ARG A 142 40.40 -2.56 19.07
CA ARG A 142 39.75 -3.18 17.90
C ARG A 142 38.60 -4.08 18.32
N ASP A 143 38.78 -4.90 19.36
CA ASP A 143 37.71 -5.73 19.93
C ASP A 143 36.52 -4.86 20.38
N ALA A 144 36.77 -3.76 21.11
CA ALA A 144 35.73 -2.83 21.56
C ALA A 144 34.98 -2.18 20.38
N LYS A 145 35.72 -1.80 19.32
CA LYS A 145 35.10 -1.24 18.10
C LYS A 145 34.26 -2.28 17.36
N ALA A 146 34.73 -3.52 17.27
CA ALA A 146 33.97 -4.60 16.65
C ALA A 146 32.67 -4.88 17.43
N ALA A 147 32.74 -4.91 18.76
CA ALA A 147 31.57 -5.07 19.61
C ALA A 147 30.55 -3.92 19.41
N LEU A 148 31.02 -2.67 19.39
CA LEU A 148 30.17 -1.50 19.13
C LEU A 148 29.55 -1.54 17.73
N HIS A 149 30.31 -1.94 16.72
CA HIS A 149 29.79 -2.07 15.36
C HIS A 149 28.65 -3.09 15.31
N ASN A 150 28.84 -4.26 15.92
CA ASN A 150 27.81 -5.30 15.95
C ASN A 150 26.53 -4.82 16.63
N THR A 151 26.64 -4.15 17.79
CA THR A 151 25.46 -3.61 18.48
C THR A 151 24.74 -2.53 17.67
N GLN A 152 25.49 -1.71 16.93
CA GLN A 152 24.90 -0.72 16.03
C GLN A 152 24.14 -1.38 14.86
N ILE A 153 24.70 -2.43 14.27
CA ILE A 153 24.04 -3.20 13.20
C ILE A 153 22.76 -3.87 13.73
N ASP A 154 22.80 -4.45 14.93
CA ASP A 154 21.62 -5.05 15.56
C ASP A 154 20.50 -4.02 15.78
N GLY A 155 20.86 -2.79 16.17
CA GLY A 155 19.92 -1.67 16.27
C GLY A 155 19.25 -1.35 14.94
N TYR A 156 20.03 -1.24 13.84
CA TYR A 156 19.47 -1.00 12.51
C TYR A 156 18.57 -2.15 12.02
N LEU A 157 18.93 -3.40 12.32
CA LEU A 157 18.10 -4.56 11.98
C LEU A 157 16.77 -4.55 12.75
N ALA A 158 16.77 -4.15 14.03
CA ALA A 158 15.55 -4.01 14.81
C ALA A 158 14.62 -2.91 14.26
N ASP A 159 15.17 -1.78 13.82
CA ASP A 159 14.40 -0.70 13.20
C ASP A 159 13.85 -1.09 11.82
N ALA A 160 14.63 -1.81 11.02
CA ALA A 160 14.18 -2.36 9.74
C ALA A 160 13.04 -3.38 9.94
N ALA A 161 13.17 -4.27 10.93
CA ALA A 161 12.14 -5.24 11.28
C ALA A 161 10.84 -4.56 11.73
N ARG A 162 10.93 -3.51 12.55
CA ARG A 162 9.79 -2.70 12.97
C ARG A 162 9.09 -2.05 11.78
N SER A 163 9.86 -1.44 10.88
CA SER A 163 9.34 -0.79 9.67
C SER A 163 8.65 -1.80 8.75
N ALA A 164 9.23 -2.99 8.58
CA ALA A 164 8.62 -4.06 7.80
C ALA A 164 7.33 -4.60 8.44
N ALA A 165 7.26 -4.69 9.78
CA ALA A 165 6.05 -5.09 10.48
C ALA A 165 4.90 -4.09 10.27
N ILE A 166 5.19 -2.79 10.40
CA ILE A 166 4.22 -1.71 10.15
C ILE A 166 3.74 -1.75 8.69
N ALA A 167 4.65 -1.94 7.73
CA ALA A 167 4.27 -2.05 6.32
C ALA A 167 3.32 -3.24 6.05
N ARG A 168 3.55 -4.38 6.71
CA ARG A 168 2.66 -5.55 6.63
C ARG A 168 1.30 -5.28 7.27
N GLU A 169 1.28 -4.58 8.39
CA GLU A 169 0.05 -4.18 9.07
C GLU A 169 -0.83 -3.30 8.18
N TYR A 170 -0.25 -2.37 7.41
CA TYR A 170 -1.01 -1.56 6.45
C TYR A 170 -1.36 -2.28 5.15
N ALA A 171 -0.53 -3.23 4.71
CA ALA A 171 -0.75 -3.94 3.44
C ALA A 171 -2.00 -4.83 3.48
N ALA A 172 -2.24 -5.57 4.57
CA ALA A 172 -3.41 -6.45 4.70
C ALA A 172 -4.77 -5.72 4.53
N PRO A 173 -5.10 -4.67 5.31
CA PRO A 173 -6.34 -3.94 5.15
C PRO A 173 -6.43 -3.18 3.82
N ALA A 174 -5.30 -2.77 3.23
CA ALA A 174 -5.29 -2.20 1.88
C ALA A 174 -5.70 -3.23 0.82
N THR A 175 -5.22 -4.49 0.93
CA THR A 175 -5.65 -5.57 0.02
C THR A 175 -7.12 -5.95 0.19
N GLU A 176 -7.62 -5.96 1.43
CA GLU A 176 -9.03 -6.17 1.74
C GLU A 176 -9.90 -5.05 1.15
N SER A 177 -9.52 -3.79 1.38
CA SER A 177 -10.20 -2.62 0.84
C SER A 177 -10.24 -2.65 -0.69
N ALA A 178 -9.15 -3.06 -1.34
CA ALA A 178 -9.11 -3.23 -2.79
C ALA A 178 -10.04 -4.35 -3.28
N ALA A 179 -10.16 -5.45 -2.53
CA ALA A 179 -11.10 -6.53 -2.86
C ALA A 179 -12.57 -6.08 -2.72
N LEU A 180 -12.90 -5.36 -1.63
CA LEU A 180 -14.23 -4.78 -1.44
C LEU A 180 -14.58 -3.78 -2.54
N ALA A 181 -13.64 -2.93 -2.95
CA ALA A 181 -13.84 -1.98 -4.04
C ALA A 181 -14.12 -2.67 -5.38
N ARG A 182 -13.44 -3.79 -5.68
CA ARG A 182 -13.72 -4.60 -6.87
C ARG A 182 -15.12 -5.20 -6.83
N GLY A 183 -15.51 -5.81 -5.72
CA GLY A 183 -16.86 -6.36 -5.56
C GLY A 183 -17.96 -5.32 -5.74
N ALA A 184 -17.79 -4.12 -5.15
CA ALA A 184 -18.74 -3.03 -5.32
C ALA A 184 -18.80 -2.51 -6.77
N ALA A 185 -17.68 -2.52 -7.51
CA ALA A 185 -17.65 -2.17 -8.92
C ALA A 185 -18.39 -3.20 -9.78
N ASP A 186 -18.24 -4.49 -9.48
CA ASP A 186 -18.96 -5.57 -10.17
C ASP A 186 -20.47 -5.48 -9.93
N GLU A 187 -20.89 -5.22 -8.69
CA GLU A 187 -22.30 -4.97 -8.35
C GLU A 187 -22.83 -3.74 -9.12
N ALA A 188 -22.09 -2.64 -9.15
CA ALA A 188 -22.48 -1.45 -9.90
C ALA A 188 -22.64 -1.73 -11.40
N ASN A 189 -21.76 -2.55 -11.99
CA ASN A 189 -21.88 -2.99 -13.38
C ASN A 189 -23.13 -3.85 -13.62
N SER A 190 -23.50 -4.70 -12.66
CA SER A 190 -24.72 -5.51 -12.75
C SER A 190 -25.97 -4.64 -12.74
N TRP A 191 -26.02 -3.63 -11.86
CA TRP A 191 -27.12 -2.66 -11.80
C TRP A 191 -27.20 -1.79 -13.06
N ALA A 192 -26.05 -1.36 -13.58
CA ALA A 192 -26.00 -0.62 -14.84
C ALA A 192 -26.53 -1.46 -16.02
N THR A 193 -26.27 -2.77 -16.03
CA THR A 193 -26.78 -3.69 -17.05
C THR A 193 -28.30 -3.84 -16.95
N GLN A 194 -28.83 -4.11 -15.75
CA GLN A 194 -30.28 -4.19 -15.53
C GLN A 194 -30.99 -2.89 -15.92
N ALA A 195 -30.41 -1.73 -15.57
CA ALA A 195 -30.97 -0.44 -15.95
C ALA A 195 -31.04 -0.24 -17.48
N ARG A 196 -30.03 -0.72 -18.22
CA ARG A 196 -30.03 -0.69 -19.71
C ARG A 196 -31.12 -1.61 -20.27
N GLU A 197 -31.31 -2.79 -19.71
CA GLU A 197 -32.35 -3.73 -20.12
C GLU A 197 -33.75 -3.15 -19.87
N SER A 198 -34.02 -2.61 -18.68
CA SER A 198 -35.28 -1.93 -18.38
C SER A 198 -35.54 -0.75 -19.31
N ALA A 199 -34.50 0.05 -19.63
CA ALA A 199 -34.63 1.14 -20.59
C ALA A 199 -34.94 0.64 -22.02
N ALA A 200 -34.38 -0.51 -22.43
CA ALA A 200 -34.68 -1.12 -23.73
C ALA A 200 -36.14 -1.63 -23.79
N GLN A 201 -36.62 -2.29 -22.74
CA GLN A 201 -38.02 -2.72 -22.64
C GLN A 201 -38.99 -1.53 -22.66
N ALA A 202 -38.69 -0.47 -21.92
CA ALA A 202 -39.50 0.75 -21.93
C ALA A 202 -39.59 1.37 -23.33
N ARG A 203 -38.48 1.39 -24.09
CA ARG A 203 -38.48 1.83 -25.50
C ARG A 203 -39.35 0.94 -26.38
N GLN A 204 -39.31 -0.37 -26.19
CA GLN A 204 -40.15 -1.30 -26.93
C GLN A 204 -41.64 -1.05 -26.68
N HIS A 205 -42.04 -0.87 -25.41
CA HIS A 205 -43.43 -0.55 -25.07
C HIS A 205 -43.87 0.81 -25.60
N ALA A 206 -43.00 1.82 -25.56
CA ALA A 206 -43.28 3.12 -26.16
C ALA A 206 -43.52 3.01 -27.67
N ASN A 207 -42.71 2.21 -28.38
CA ASN A 207 -42.91 1.97 -29.81
C ASN A 207 -44.22 1.23 -30.10
N GLN A 208 -44.56 0.21 -29.30
CA GLN A 208 -45.84 -0.50 -29.42
C GLN A 208 -47.03 0.43 -29.17
N ALA A 209 -46.97 1.27 -28.14
CA ALA A 209 -48.01 2.25 -27.84
C ALA A 209 -48.19 3.25 -29.00
N LYS A 210 -47.09 3.68 -29.62
CA LYS A 210 -47.14 4.52 -30.83
C LYS A 210 -47.87 3.81 -31.97
N THR A 211 -47.53 2.55 -32.25
CA THR A 211 -48.20 1.76 -33.29
C THR A 211 -49.70 1.57 -33.00
N TYR A 212 -50.09 1.29 -31.76
CA TYR A 212 -51.52 1.19 -31.40
C TYR A 212 -52.25 2.52 -31.55
N ALA A 213 -51.60 3.65 -31.22
CA ALA A 213 -52.18 4.97 -31.43
C ALA A 213 -52.39 5.27 -32.93
N GLU A 214 -51.44 4.90 -33.79
CA GLU A 214 -51.55 5.01 -35.26
C GLU A 214 -52.72 4.16 -35.78
N GLN A 215 -52.80 2.88 -35.38
CA GLN A 215 -53.91 1.99 -35.76
C GLN A 215 -55.28 2.50 -35.30
N ALA A 216 -55.36 3.06 -34.08
CA ALA A 216 -56.59 3.65 -33.56
C ALA A 216 -57.02 4.88 -34.37
N ALA A 217 -56.07 5.72 -34.80
CA ALA A 217 -56.33 6.87 -35.65
C ALA A 217 -56.84 6.45 -37.05
N ASP A 218 -56.24 5.40 -37.64
CA ASP A 218 -56.69 4.84 -38.91
C ASP A 218 -58.11 4.26 -38.81
N ALA A 219 -58.40 3.50 -37.75
CA ALA A 219 -59.71 2.94 -37.49
C ALA A 219 -60.78 4.03 -37.30
N ALA A 220 -60.46 5.10 -36.57
CA ALA A 220 -61.33 6.26 -36.40
C ALA A 220 -61.62 6.95 -37.75
N SER A 221 -60.60 7.08 -38.61
CA SER A 221 -60.75 7.67 -39.94
C SER A 221 -61.65 6.81 -40.85
N ALA A 222 -61.46 5.49 -40.86
CA ALA A 222 -62.32 4.56 -41.60
C ALA A 222 -63.77 4.57 -41.11
N ALA A 223 -63.98 4.66 -39.79
CA ALA A 223 -65.30 4.79 -39.19
C ALA A 223 -65.97 6.12 -39.60
N ALA A 224 -65.23 7.23 -39.66
CA ALA A 224 -65.74 8.51 -40.14
C ALA A 224 -66.18 8.43 -41.61
N VAL A 225 -65.37 7.84 -42.49
CA VAL A 225 -65.73 7.61 -43.91
C VAL A 225 -66.99 6.76 -44.03
N SER A 226 -67.10 5.69 -43.23
CA SER A 226 -68.29 4.84 -43.21
C SER A 226 -69.54 5.60 -42.75
N ALA A 227 -69.41 6.46 -41.73
CA ALA A 227 -70.49 7.31 -41.26
C ALA A 227 -70.93 8.33 -42.33
N HIS A 228 -69.99 8.91 -43.09
CA HIS A 228 -70.31 9.76 -44.24
C HIS A 228 -71.07 8.99 -45.31
N GLY A 229 -70.61 7.81 -45.70
CA GLY A 229 -71.30 6.96 -46.68
C GLY A 229 -72.73 6.59 -46.25
N ALA A 230 -72.93 6.30 -44.96
CA ALA A 230 -74.25 6.02 -44.40
C ALA A 230 -75.18 7.25 -44.47
N ARG A 231 -74.66 8.46 -44.21
CA ARG A 231 -75.41 9.72 -44.36
C ARG A 231 -75.80 9.96 -45.83
N ASP A 232 -74.91 9.72 -46.78
CA ASP A 232 -75.21 9.86 -48.21
C ASP A 232 -76.25 8.85 -48.69
N ALA A 233 -76.18 7.61 -48.19
CA ALA A 233 -77.18 6.59 -48.46
C ALA A 233 -78.56 6.99 -47.88
N ALA A 234 -78.59 7.52 -46.66
CA ALA A 234 -79.83 8.03 -46.06
C ALA A 234 -80.42 9.19 -46.89
N THR A 235 -79.61 10.16 -47.31
CA THR A 235 -80.05 11.28 -48.17
C THR A 235 -80.63 10.77 -49.50
N ARG A 236 -79.99 9.79 -50.13
CA ARG A 236 -80.51 9.15 -51.35
C ARG A 236 -81.84 8.44 -51.11
N ALA A 237 -81.98 7.73 -49.99
CA ALA A 237 -83.24 7.09 -49.61
C ALA A 237 -84.36 8.12 -49.41
N TRP A 238 -84.08 9.25 -48.75
CA TRP A 238 -85.03 10.37 -48.62
C TRP A 238 -85.47 10.92 -49.98
N GLY A 239 -84.52 11.16 -50.89
CA GLY A 239 -84.81 11.63 -52.25
C GLY A 239 -85.68 10.64 -53.05
N ALA A 240 -85.38 9.35 -52.96
CA ALA A 240 -86.16 8.29 -53.60
C ALA A 240 -87.59 8.20 -53.03
N ALA A 241 -87.73 8.29 -51.71
CA ALA A 241 -89.03 8.31 -51.04
C ALA A 241 -89.88 9.50 -51.51
N TYR A 242 -89.29 10.69 -51.62
CA TYR A 242 -89.97 11.89 -52.11
C TYR A 242 -90.36 11.77 -53.60
N ALA A 243 -89.48 11.25 -54.45
CA ALA A 243 -89.78 10.99 -55.86
C ALA A 243 -90.91 9.97 -56.04
N ALA A 244 -90.92 8.90 -55.23
CA ALA A 244 -92.00 7.93 -55.18
C ALA A 244 -93.32 8.59 -54.76
N GLN A 245 -93.30 9.47 -53.75
CA GLN A 245 -94.46 10.22 -53.31
C GLN A 245 -95.04 11.08 -54.45
N ARG A 246 -94.22 11.84 -55.18
CA ARG A 246 -94.69 12.62 -56.33
C ARG A 246 -95.25 11.74 -57.45
N SER A 247 -94.60 10.62 -57.72
CA SER A 247 -95.06 9.67 -58.74
C SER A 247 -96.41 9.07 -58.38
N ALA A 248 -96.64 8.77 -57.10
CA ALA A 248 -97.94 8.32 -56.60
C ALA A 248 -99.02 9.40 -56.77
N VAL A 249 -98.70 10.67 -56.47
CA VAL A 249 -99.61 11.81 -56.71
C VAL A 249 -99.94 11.94 -58.20
N GLN A 250 -98.95 11.89 -59.08
CA GLN A 250 -99.16 11.98 -60.54
C GLN A 250 -99.96 10.79 -61.08
N ALA A 251 -99.67 9.56 -60.63
CA ALA A 251 -100.48 8.40 -60.96
C ALA A 251 -101.93 8.57 -60.52
N GLY A 252 -102.15 9.20 -59.36
CA GLY A 252 -103.47 9.62 -58.89
C GLY A 252 -104.17 10.57 -59.87
N TYR A 253 -103.49 11.63 -60.33
CA TYR A 253 -104.02 12.55 -61.35
C TYR A 253 -104.31 11.86 -62.69
N SER A 254 -103.43 10.99 -63.16
CA SER A 254 -103.67 10.23 -64.39
C SER A 254 -104.86 9.28 -64.25
N ALA A 255 -105.01 8.64 -63.08
CA ALA A 255 -106.16 7.79 -62.79
C ALA A 255 -107.48 8.58 -62.77
N THR A 256 -107.51 9.79 -62.20
CA THR A 256 -108.70 10.64 -62.23
C THR A 256 -109.02 11.13 -63.64
N GLN A 257 -108.02 11.52 -64.43
CA GLN A 257 -108.22 11.86 -65.84
C GLN A 257 -108.74 10.68 -66.65
N ALA A 258 -108.14 9.49 -66.51
CA ALA A 258 -108.61 8.29 -67.18
C ALA A 258 -110.06 7.94 -66.78
N ALA A 259 -110.41 8.12 -65.50
CA ALA A 259 -111.79 7.96 -65.04
C ALA A 259 -112.74 8.99 -65.66
N ALA A 260 -112.32 10.25 -65.82
CA ALA A 260 -113.08 11.30 -66.47
C ALA A 260 -113.28 11.01 -67.98
N SER A 261 -112.22 10.65 -68.71
CA SER A 261 -112.31 10.25 -70.11
C SER A 261 -113.17 8.99 -70.30
N ALA A 262 -113.11 8.03 -69.37
CA ALA A 262 -114.02 6.87 -69.37
C ALA A 262 -115.47 7.29 -69.11
N ALA A 263 -115.73 8.28 -68.26
CA ALA A 263 -117.06 8.84 -68.04
C ALA A 263 -117.56 9.62 -69.27
N GLU A 264 -116.70 10.38 -69.95
CA GLU A 264 -117.03 11.04 -71.23
C GLU A 264 -117.28 10.03 -72.37
N ALA A 265 -116.49 8.96 -72.45
CA ALA A 265 -116.74 7.86 -73.40
C ALA A 265 -118.08 7.17 -73.12
N ARG A 266 -118.49 7.06 -71.85
CA ARG A 266 -119.85 6.63 -71.45
C ARG A 266 -120.93 7.66 -71.78
N ALA A 267 -120.57 8.94 -71.93
CA ALA A 267 -121.48 10.05 -72.24
C ALA A 267 -121.66 10.32 -73.75
N LYS A 268 -120.86 9.70 -74.64
CA LYS A 268 -121.14 9.69 -76.09
C LYS A 268 -122.31 8.75 -76.40
N PRO A 269 -123.43 9.23 -76.98
CA PRO A 269 -124.62 8.41 -77.17
C PRO A 269 -124.49 7.56 -78.45
N GLY A 270 -124.19 6.27 -78.27
CA GLY A 270 -124.23 5.24 -79.30
C GLY A 270 -124.62 3.88 -78.72
N LEU A 271 -125.94 3.62 -78.75
CA LEU A 271 -126.65 2.32 -78.66
C LEU A 271 -126.30 1.29 -77.55
N LEU A 272 -127.26 1.16 -76.62
CA LEU A 272 -127.86 -0.08 -76.08
C LEU A 272 -127.12 -0.95 -75.03
N PRO A 273 -127.87 -1.71 -74.19
CA PRO A 273 -127.68 -1.72 -72.74
C PRO A 273 -127.28 -3.07 -72.13
N GLY A 274 -126.85 -3.01 -70.87
CA GLY A 274 -126.94 -4.10 -69.91
C GLY A 274 -125.61 -4.74 -69.54
N LEU A 275 -125.23 -4.68 -68.24
CA LEU A 275 -124.98 -5.86 -67.39
C LEU A 275 -124.35 -5.51 -66.03
N ARG A 276 -124.85 -6.25 -65.05
CA ARG A 276 -124.44 -6.55 -63.67
C ARG A 276 -122.96 -6.39 -63.23
N ARG A 277 -122.86 -6.04 -61.93
CA ARG A 277 -121.94 -6.50 -60.86
C ARG A 277 -120.42 -6.38 -61.07
N SER A 278 -119.73 -5.76 -60.10
CA SER A 278 -119.03 -6.44 -58.98
C SER A 278 -117.87 -5.63 -58.39
N ARG A 279 -117.74 -5.75 -57.05
CA ARG A 279 -116.59 -5.60 -56.14
C ARG A 279 -115.27 -4.99 -56.66
N SER A 280 -114.68 -4.12 -55.83
CA SER A 280 -113.24 -4.17 -55.56
C SER A 280 -112.88 -3.57 -54.18
N LYS A 281 -112.12 -4.36 -53.41
CA LYS A 281 -111.47 -4.04 -52.12
C LYS A 281 -110.12 -3.36 -52.38
N ARG A 282 -109.69 -2.51 -51.43
CA ARG A 282 -108.30 -2.18 -50.94
C ARG A 282 -108.09 -0.67 -50.82
N ALA A 283 -107.24 -0.13 -49.95
CA ALA A 283 -106.40 -0.65 -48.87
C ALA A 283 -106.05 0.55 -47.94
N THR A 284 -105.81 0.27 -46.66
CA THR A 284 -105.35 1.20 -45.63
C THR A 284 -103.85 1.50 -45.75
N PRO A 285 -103.35 2.68 -45.31
CA PRO A 285 -101.96 2.85 -44.93
C PRO A 285 -101.80 2.76 -43.40
N VAL A 286 -100.73 2.10 -42.97
CA VAL A 286 -100.23 2.06 -41.59
C VAL A 286 -98.85 2.72 -41.59
N VAL A 287 -98.63 3.72 -40.73
CA VAL A 287 -97.29 4.17 -40.31
C VAL A 287 -97.37 4.54 -38.83
N VAL A 288 -96.45 3.97 -38.03
CA VAL A 288 -96.23 4.16 -36.58
C VAL A 288 -94.72 4.44 -36.38
N PRO A 289 -94.31 5.17 -35.32
CA PRO A 289 -93.26 6.18 -35.41
C PRO A 289 -91.88 5.79 -34.87
N GLY A 290 -90.91 6.70 -35.09
CA GLY A 290 -89.56 6.65 -34.55
C GLY A 290 -89.44 7.15 -33.11
N ILE A 291 -88.36 6.72 -32.43
CA ILE A 291 -87.92 7.22 -31.13
C ILE A 291 -86.39 7.06 -31.06
N GLY A 292 -85.69 8.07 -30.56
CA GLY A 292 -84.23 8.01 -30.33
C GLY A 292 -83.55 9.34 -30.08
N THR A 293 -83.96 10.05 -29.02
CA THR A 293 -83.20 11.06 -28.26
C THR A 293 -81.91 10.42 -27.67
N ALA A 294 -80.83 11.09 -27.26
CA ALA A 294 -80.57 12.46 -26.83
C ALA A 294 -79.05 12.74 -26.99
N GLY A 295 -78.69 14.00 -27.20
CA GLY A 295 -77.36 14.50 -26.89
C GLY A 295 -77.32 15.05 -25.47
N THR A 296 -76.14 15.04 -24.86
CA THR A 296 -75.66 16.12 -24.00
C THR A 296 -74.15 16.03 -23.88
N GLN A 297 -73.55 17.16 -24.16
CA GLN A 297 -72.16 17.56 -24.01
C GLN A 297 -72.17 18.52 -22.82
N GLU A 298 -71.24 18.39 -21.87
CA GLU A 298 -70.54 19.56 -21.33
C GLU A 298 -69.40 19.15 -20.40
N MET A 299 -68.27 19.80 -20.68
CA MET A 299 -67.10 19.92 -19.83
C MET A 299 -67.30 21.14 -18.93
N ASP A 300 -66.90 21.06 -17.67
CA ASP A 300 -65.96 22.02 -17.08
C ASP A 300 -65.63 21.62 -15.65
N LEU A 301 -64.34 21.50 -15.35
CA LEU A 301 -63.84 21.75 -14.01
C LEU A 301 -62.38 22.22 -14.09
N VAL A 302 -62.24 23.55 -14.07
CA VAL A 302 -61.00 24.26 -13.79
C VAL A 302 -60.67 24.13 -12.30
N LEU A 303 -59.47 23.65 -11.99
CA LEU A 303 -58.87 23.77 -10.65
C LEU A 303 -57.46 24.33 -10.78
N LEU A 304 -57.32 25.58 -10.32
CA LEU A 304 -56.09 26.33 -10.09
C LEU A 304 -55.34 25.77 -8.87
N GLY A 305 -54.03 25.57 -8.99
CA GLY A 305 -53.11 25.28 -7.88
C GLY A 305 -51.65 25.22 -8.36
N PRO A 306 -50.66 25.65 -7.54
CA PRO A 306 -49.47 26.35 -8.02
C PRO A 306 -48.31 25.43 -8.45
N SER A 307 -47.54 25.90 -9.44
CA SER A 307 -46.25 25.36 -9.85
C SER A 307 -45.20 25.54 -8.75
N VAL A 308 -44.82 24.45 -8.09
CA VAL A 308 -43.59 24.37 -7.29
C VAL A 308 -42.52 23.75 -8.17
N ASP A 309 -41.45 24.51 -8.43
CA ASP A 309 -40.32 24.09 -9.26
C ASP A 309 -39.68 22.80 -8.73
N CYS A 310 -39.68 21.78 -9.58
CA CYS A 310 -39.21 20.42 -9.27
C CYS A 310 -37.66 20.31 -9.20
N SER A 311 -36.93 21.38 -9.51
CA SER A 311 -35.47 21.42 -9.55
C SER A 311 -34.81 21.50 -8.17
N ASP A 312 -35.43 22.19 -7.20
CA ASP A 312 -34.82 22.40 -5.88
C ASP A 312 -34.96 21.19 -4.95
N PHE A 313 -36.03 20.41 -5.11
CA PHE A 313 -36.26 19.22 -4.29
C PHE A 313 -35.23 18.11 -4.58
N TYR A 314 -34.82 17.97 -5.86
CA TYR A 314 -33.80 17.00 -6.27
C TYR A 314 -32.38 17.38 -5.81
N ALA A 315 -32.05 18.67 -5.70
CA ALA A 315 -30.74 19.12 -5.24
C ALA A 315 -30.53 18.84 -3.73
N VAL A 316 -31.56 19.11 -2.92
CA VAL A 316 -31.53 18.88 -1.46
C VAL A 316 -31.48 17.38 -1.13
N LEU A 317 -32.23 16.55 -1.85
CA LEU A 317 -32.17 15.09 -1.70
C LEU A 317 -30.80 14.52 -2.10
N ARG A 318 -30.21 15.00 -3.20
CA ARG A 318 -28.88 14.54 -3.66
C ARG A 318 -27.77 14.90 -2.66
N ALA A 319 -27.83 16.08 -2.04
CA ALA A 319 -26.87 16.48 -0.99
C ALA A 319 -27.00 15.63 0.28
N LYS A 320 -28.23 15.33 0.70
CA LYS A 320 -28.50 14.55 1.92
C LYS A 320 -28.14 13.07 1.76
N VAL A 321 -28.40 12.48 0.59
CA VAL A 321 -27.98 11.11 0.28
C VAL A 321 -26.46 11.00 0.20
N ARG A 322 -25.77 11.98 -0.40
CA ARG A 322 -24.30 11.99 -0.49
C ARG A 322 -23.64 12.08 0.89
N SER A 323 -24.17 12.88 1.82
CA SER A 323 -23.63 12.96 3.18
C SER A 323 -23.86 11.68 3.99
N GLN A 324 -25.04 11.06 3.85
CA GLN A 324 -25.36 9.79 4.51
C GLN A 324 -24.52 8.62 3.97
N LEU A 325 -24.25 8.59 2.66
CA LEU A 325 -23.41 7.56 2.05
C LEU A 325 -21.95 7.70 2.48
N THR A 326 -21.43 8.93 2.52
CA THR A 326 -20.04 9.21 2.93
C THR A 326 -19.82 8.85 4.41
N ALA A 327 -20.81 9.13 5.27
CA ALA A 327 -20.75 8.79 6.70
C ALA A 327 -20.88 7.28 6.98
N ARG A 328 -21.58 6.52 6.12
CA ARG A 328 -21.67 5.06 6.23
C ARG A 328 -20.40 4.36 5.74
N ILE A 329 -19.80 4.86 4.65
CA ILE A 329 -18.53 4.32 4.12
C ILE A 329 -17.38 4.55 5.12
N ALA A 330 -17.29 5.75 5.71
CA ALA A 330 -16.26 6.05 6.71
C ALA A 330 -16.35 5.16 7.96
N ARG A 331 -17.57 4.86 8.45
CA ARG A 331 -17.78 3.96 9.60
C ARG A 331 -17.47 2.50 9.29
N ARG A 332 -17.74 2.05 8.06
CA ARG A 332 -17.49 0.65 7.66
C ARG A 332 -16.02 0.38 7.33
N ALA A 333 -15.25 1.42 7.00
CA ALA A 333 -13.83 1.35 6.68
C ALA A 333 -12.88 1.64 7.86
N GLY A 334 -13.39 1.79 9.09
CA GLY A 334 -12.55 1.96 10.29
C GLY A 334 -11.73 3.26 10.37
N PHE A 335 -12.00 4.24 9.51
CA PHE A 335 -11.28 5.52 9.52
C PHE A 335 -11.84 6.44 10.62
N PRO A 336 -11.00 6.99 11.53
CA PRO A 336 -11.45 7.99 12.48
C PRO A 336 -11.86 9.29 11.76
N PRO A 337 -12.84 10.05 12.29
CA PRO A 337 -13.27 11.30 11.69
C PRO A 337 -12.11 12.30 11.65
N ARG A 338 -11.90 12.95 10.49
CA ARG A 338 -10.88 13.99 10.33
C ARG A 338 -11.11 15.12 11.33
N PRO A 339 -10.08 15.58 12.08
CA PRO A 339 -10.23 16.75 12.94
C PRO A 339 -10.51 17.99 12.07
N ALA A 340 -11.49 18.78 12.50
CA ALA A 340 -11.79 20.06 11.89
C ALA A 340 -10.60 21.00 12.08
N PHE A 341 -9.98 21.44 10.99
CA PHE A 341 -8.99 22.52 11.04
C PHE A 341 -9.69 23.82 11.49
N PRO A 342 -9.20 24.52 12.52
CA PRO A 342 -9.75 25.83 12.87
C PRO A 342 -9.47 26.81 11.72
N ALA A 343 -10.52 27.54 11.33
CA ALA A 343 -10.40 28.66 10.40
C ALA A 343 -9.38 29.66 10.96
N ARG A 344 -8.36 29.99 10.15
CA ARG A 344 -7.45 31.10 10.43
C ARG A 344 -8.28 32.36 10.66
N LYS A 345 -8.17 32.91 11.87
CA LYS A 345 -8.46 34.32 12.14
C LYS A 345 -7.28 35.16 11.68
#